data_AF-A0A3B4XSV5-F1
#
_entry.id   AF-A0A3B4XSV5-F1
#
_cell.length_a   1.000
_cell.length_b   1.000
_cell.length_c   1.000
_cell.angle_alpha   90.00
_cell.angle_beta   90.00
_cell.angle_gamma   90.00
#
_symmetry.space_group_name_H-M   'P 1'
#
loop_
_entity.id
_entity.type
_entity.pdbx_description
1 polymer ?
#
loop_
_entity_poly.entity_id
_entity_poly.type
_entity_poly.pdbx_seq_one_letter_code
_entity_poly.pdbx_strand_id
1 'polypeptide(L)'
;MMLSCSTLVVVLLLSQARGFLSPSEDDGIPEEWVLLHVVQGQIGAGNYSYLRLNHDGRIILHMQSLKGDADLYVSDKTLKPSFDTYKLQSATCGHDVVVVPGDFVRPVDCSNLLPRESFCFRFDKEECGASFSRGQHQTNK
;
A
#
# COMPACT_ATOMS: atom_id res chain seq x y z
N MET A 1 -13.91 47.64 32.48
CA MET A 1 -13.69 47.22 31.07
C MET A 1 -12.27 46.68 30.95
N MET A 2 -12.01 45.40 31.23
CA MET A 2 -10.69 44.75 31.02
C MET A 2 -10.91 43.24 30.80
N LEU A 3 -11.71 42.90 29.79
CA LEU A 3 -11.98 41.51 29.43
C LEU A 3 -11.96 41.41 27.90
N SER A 4 -10.79 41.59 27.28
CA SER A 4 -10.75 41.62 25.81
C SER A 4 -9.51 41.05 25.14
N CYS A 5 -8.39 40.78 25.82
CA CYS A 5 -7.17 40.40 25.09
C CYS A 5 -6.77 38.93 25.31
N SER A 6 -6.91 38.40 26.53
CA SER A 6 -6.40 37.07 26.86
C SER A 6 -7.25 35.92 26.30
N THR A 7 -8.56 36.12 26.13
CA THR A 7 -9.47 35.08 25.58
C THR A 7 -9.28 34.89 24.07
N LEU A 8 -9.00 35.97 23.33
CA LEU A 8 -8.76 35.92 21.88
C LEU A 8 -7.48 35.14 21.54
N VAL A 9 -6.42 35.27 22.34
CA VAL A 9 -5.16 34.55 22.13
C VAL A 9 -5.33 33.05 22.35
N VAL A 10 -6.13 32.63 23.35
CA VAL A 10 -6.41 31.21 23.61
C VAL A 10 -7.22 30.58 22.47
N VAL A 11 -8.20 31.31 21.92
CA VAL A 11 -8.99 30.81 20.77
C VAL A 11 -8.13 30.68 19.51
N LEU A 12 -7.22 31.64 19.26
CA LEU A 12 -6.26 31.59 18.15
C LEU A 12 -5.25 30.43 18.29
N LEU A 13 -4.79 30.12 19.51
CA LEU A 13 -3.90 28.98 19.76
C LEU A 13 -4.61 27.63 19.59
N LEU A 14 -5.87 27.52 20.00
CA LEU A 14 -6.68 26.31 19.77
C LEU A 14 -7.07 26.13 18.30
N SER A 15 -7.22 27.20 17.52
CA SER A 15 -7.44 27.09 16.07
C SER A 15 -6.19 26.61 15.32
N GLN A 16 -4.98 26.90 15.82
CA GLN A 16 -3.72 26.42 15.22
C GLN A 16 -3.50 24.91 15.49
N ALA A 17 -4.11 24.36 16.55
CA ALA A 17 -4.04 22.92 16.85
C ALA A 17 -4.99 22.06 15.98
N ARG A 18 -5.93 22.68 15.25
CA ARG A 18 -6.81 21.95 14.31
C ARG A 18 -6.14 21.57 12.99
N GLY A 19 -4.96 22.10 12.70
CA GLY A 19 -4.20 21.76 11.48
C GLY A 19 -3.31 20.51 11.59
N PHE A 20 -3.22 19.87 12.76
CA PHE A 20 -2.25 18.78 12.98
C PHE A 20 -2.87 17.38 13.09
N LEU A 21 -4.20 17.27 12.99
CA LEU A 21 -4.86 15.98 12.74
C LEU A 21 -5.25 15.96 11.27
N SER A 22 -4.26 15.83 10.39
CA SER A 22 -4.54 15.20 9.10
C SER A 22 -5.08 13.81 9.43
N PRO A 23 -6.32 13.46 9.00
CA PRO A 23 -6.71 12.06 8.95
C PRO A 23 -5.60 11.35 8.19
N SER A 24 -5.07 10.28 8.76
CA SER A 24 -4.23 9.33 8.03
C SER A 24 -4.86 9.15 6.66
N GLU A 25 -4.07 9.38 5.62
CA GLU A 25 -4.46 9.15 4.25
C GLU A 25 -5.31 7.89 4.21
N ASP A 26 -6.59 8.04 3.85
CA ASP A 26 -7.47 6.90 3.59
C ASP A 26 -6.78 6.14 2.46
N ASP A 27 -5.99 5.11 2.80
CA ASP A 27 -5.04 4.40 1.91
C ASP A 27 -5.74 3.73 0.71
N GLY A 28 -7.04 3.98 0.49
CA GLY A 28 -7.84 3.40 -0.58
C GLY A 28 -7.96 1.89 -0.48
N ILE A 29 -7.61 1.31 0.67
CA ILE A 29 -7.63 -0.13 0.91
C ILE A 29 -9.06 -0.55 1.29
N PRO A 30 -9.71 -1.41 0.51
CA PRO A 30 -11.00 -1.98 0.87
C PRO A 30 -10.96 -2.68 2.24
N GLU A 31 -12.00 -2.49 3.06
CA GLU A 31 -12.13 -3.17 4.38
C GLU A 31 -12.15 -4.70 4.28
N GLU A 32 -12.42 -5.25 3.09
CA GLU A 32 -12.46 -6.69 2.80
C GLU A 32 -11.06 -7.33 2.63
N TRP A 33 -10.00 -6.52 2.67
CA TRP A 33 -8.63 -7.00 2.56
C TRP A 33 -8.01 -7.24 3.93
N VAL A 34 -7.43 -8.43 4.09
CA VAL A 34 -6.72 -8.82 5.30
C VAL A 34 -5.23 -8.60 5.12
N LEU A 35 -4.67 -7.78 6.01
CA LEU A 35 -3.23 -7.59 6.11
C LEU A 35 -2.54 -8.90 6.48
N LEU A 36 -1.71 -9.41 5.57
CA LEU A 36 -0.85 -10.56 5.83
C LEU A 36 0.43 -10.13 6.55
N HIS A 37 1.15 -9.16 5.98
CA HIS A 37 2.47 -8.78 6.47
C HIS A 37 2.87 -7.38 6.02
N VAL A 38 3.76 -6.73 6.79
CA VAL A 38 4.39 -5.46 6.43
C VAL A 38 5.90 -5.62 6.51
N VAL A 39 6.63 -5.19 5.48
CA VAL A 39 8.08 -5.19 5.44
C VAL A 39 8.59 -3.81 5.10
N GLN A 40 9.35 -3.22 6.00
CA GLN A 40 10.06 -1.97 5.77
C GLN A 40 11.54 -2.23 5.57
N GLY A 41 12.17 -1.44 4.71
CA GLY A 41 13.57 -1.62 4.43
C GLY A 41 14.21 -0.46 3.69
N GLN A 42 15.52 -0.57 3.50
CA GLN A 42 16.34 0.39 2.76
C GLN A 42 17.17 -0.35 1.73
N ILE A 43 17.24 0.19 0.52
CA ILE A 43 18.05 -0.37 -0.57
C ILE A 43 18.94 0.72 -1.12
N GLY A 44 20.22 0.41 -1.28
CA GLY A 44 21.17 1.28 -1.96
C GLY A 44 20.94 1.27 -3.47
N ALA A 45 21.21 2.40 -4.13
CA ALA A 45 21.11 2.57 -5.58
C ALA A 45 21.60 1.35 -6.37
N GLY A 46 20.81 0.86 -7.32
CA GLY A 46 21.21 -0.23 -8.22
C GLY A 46 21.21 -1.62 -7.61
N ASN A 47 20.68 -1.77 -6.39
CA ASN A 47 20.46 -3.07 -5.76
C ASN A 47 18.98 -3.44 -5.74
N TYR A 48 18.73 -4.71 -5.41
CA TYR A 48 17.40 -5.28 -5.28
C TYR A 48 17.20 -5.85 -3.87
N SER A 49 16.01 -5.66 -3.32
CA SER A 49 15.50 -6.46 -2.19
C SER A 49 14.65 -7.58 -2.77
N TYR A 50 14.80 -8.79 -2.26
CA TYR A 50 14.01 -9.93 -2.69
C TYR A 50 13.09 -10.39 -1.56
N LEU A 51 11.82 -10.60 -1.87
CA LEU A 51 10.82 -11.08 -0.94
C LEU A 51 10.07 -12.25 -1.55
N ARG A 52 9.80 -13.26 -0.71
CA ARG A 52 9.12 -14.49 -1.10
C ARG A 52 7.75 -14.59 -0.45
N LEU A 53 6.72 -14.77 -1.27
CA LEU A 53 5.33 -14.93 -0.86
C LEU A 53 4.90 -16.39 -0.99
N ASN A 54 4.62 -17.00 0.15
CA ASN A 54 4.17 -18.39 0.23
C ASN A 54 2.64 -18.53 0.38
N HIS A 55 1.91 -17.43 0.57
CA HIS A 55 0.47 -17.49 0.83
C HIS A 55 -0.31 -17.90 -0.42
N ASP A 56 -1.21 -18.88 -0.31
CA ASP A 56 -2.09 -19.27 -1.42
C ASP A 56 -3.15 -18.21 -1.73
N GLY A 57 -3.77 -18.28 -2.92
CA GLY A 57 -4.87 -17.40 -3.32
C GLY A 57 -4.43 -16.05 -3.86
N ARG A 58 -5.38 -15.17 -4.14
CA ARG A 58 -5.11 -13.82 -4.67
C ARG A 58 -4.49 -12.94 -3.58
N ILE A 59 -3.36 -12.31 -3.90
CA ILE A 59 -2.64 -11.40 -3.00
C ILE A 59 -2.55 -10.04 -3.69
N ILE A 60 -2.76 -8.96 -2.94
CA ILE A 60 -2.54 -7.60 -3.37
C ILE A 60 -1.25 -7.10 -2.73
N LEU A 61 -0.30 -6.71 -3.57
CA LEU A 61 0.95 -6.12 -3.15
C LEU A 61 0.80 -4.61 -3.19
N HIS A 62 0.98 -3.98 -2.05
CA HIS A 62 1.08 -2.54 -1.92
C HIS A 62 2.53 -2.18 -1.59
N MET A 63 3.12 -1.33 -2.39
CA MET A 63 4.42 -0.76 -2.11
C MET A 63 4.30 0.76 -2.06
N GLN A 64 4.86 1.33 -1.00
CA GLN A 64 5.02 2.76 -0.88
C GLN A 64 6.51 3.09 -0.86
N SER A 65 6.94 3.88 -1.82
CA SER A 65 8.26 4.50 -1.82
C SER A 65 8.29 5.60 -0.76
N LEU A 66 8.96 5.38 0.38
CA LEU A 66 9.08 6.40 1.42
C LEU A 66 10.09 7.47 1.02
N LYS A 67 11.14 7.08 0.27
CA LYS A 67 12.09 7.98 -0.36
C LYS A 67 12.69 7.34 -1.60
N GLY A 68 12.86 8.10 -2.67
CA GLY A 68 13.26 7.57 -3.97
C GLY A 68 12.07 7.12 -4.81
N ASP A 69 12.34 6.27 -5.79
CA ASP A 69 11.35 5.77 -6.77
C ASP A 69 11.56 4.27 -6.95
N ALA A 70 10.94 3.45 -6.10
CA ALA A 70 11.09 2.00 -6.18
C ALA A 70 10.21 1.44 -7.30
N ASP A 71 10.76 0.53 -8.09
CA ASP A 71 9.97 -0.30 -9.00
C ASP A 71 9.74 -1.67 -8.37
N LEU A 72 8.53 -2.22 -8.50
CA LEU A 72 8.15 -3.57 -8.05
C LEU A 72 8.06 -4.53 -9.24
N TYR A 73 8.77 -5.66 -9.17
CA TYR A 73 8.73 -6.74 -10.15
C TYR A 73 8.38 -8.08 -9.49
N VAL A 74 7.52 -8.87 -10.13
CA VAL A 74 6.98 -10.13 -9.57
C VAL A 74 7.10 -11.27 -10.57
N SER A 75 7.50 -12.46 -10.09
CA SER A 75 7.55 -13.68 -10.91
C SER A 75 7.27 -14.95 -10.09
N ASP A 76 6.66 -15.92 -10.75
CA ASP A 76 6.50 -17.30 -10.27
C ASP A 76 7.50 -18.29 -10.93
N LYS A 77 8.35 -17.80 -11.83
CA LYS A 77 9.31 -18.63 -12.60
C LYS A 77 10.77 -18.41 -12.22
N THR A 78 11.09 -17.27 -11.61
CA THR A 78 12.46 -16.93 -11.20
C THR A 78 12.48 -16.48 -9.75
N LEU A 79 13.54 -16.88 -9.03
CA LEU A 79 13.81 -16.45 -7.66
C LEU A 79 14.23 -14.98 -7.56
N LYS A 80 14.66 -14.41 -8.69
CA LYS A 80 15.21 -13.05 -8.78
C LYS A 80 14.60 -12.36 -9.98
N PRO A 81 13.36 -11.86 -9.87
CA PRO A 81 12.85 -10.96 -10.88
C PRO A 81 13.73 -9.70 -10.97
N SER A 82 13.66 -9.05 -12.12
CA SER A 82 14.39 -7.82 -12.42
C SER A 82 13.63 -7.04 -13.50
N PHE A 83 14.12 -5.85 -13.87
CA PHE A 83 13.54 -5.08 -14.97
C PHE A 83 13.52 -5.81 -16.32
N ASP A 84 14.41 -6.79 -16.52
CA ASP A 84 14.45 -7.60 -17.74
C ASP A 84 13.60 -8.87 -17.65
N THR A 85 13.34 -9.37 -16.43
CA THR A 85 12.73 -10.69 -16.20
C THR A 85 11.66 -10.61 -15.13
N TYR A 86 10.41 -10.42 -15.55
CA TYR A 86 9.24 -10.36 -14.67
C TYR A 86 8.00 -10.94 -15.37
N LYS A 87 6.97 -11.20 -14.58
CA LYS A 87 5.63 -11.58 -15.07
C LYS A 87 4.61 -10.47 -14.81
N LEU A 88 4.73 -9.77 -13.69
CA LEU A 88 3.98 -8.55 -13.36
C LEU A 88 4.95 -7.47 -12.88
N GLN A 89 4.60 -6.21 -13.10
CA GLN A 89 5.37 -5.07 -12.59
C GLN A 89 4.47 -3.89 -12.25
N SER A 90 4.98 -3.01 -11.39
CA SER A 90 4.51 -1.63 -11.23
C SER A 90 5.72 -0.74 -10.99
N ALA A 91 5.81 0.34 -11.73
CA ALA A 91 6.96 1.24 -11.79
C ALA A 91 6.44 2.68 -11.81
N THR A 92 5.86 3.10 -10.69
CA THR A 92 5.25 4.43 -10.53
C THR A 92 5.96 5.21 -9.44
N CYS A 93 6.03 6.53 -9.59
CA CYS A 93 6.65 7.40 -8.60
C CYS A 93 5.72 7.62 -7.39
N GLY A 94 5.52 6.60 -6.56
CA GLY A 94 4.73 6.69 -5.34
C GLY A 94 4.17 5.37 -4.80
N HIS A 95 2.86 5.17 -4.99
CA HIS A 95 2.13 3.99 -4.54
C HIS A 95 1.99 2.99 -5.69
N ASP A 96 2.65 1.86 -5.57
CA ASP A 96 2.58 0.77 -6.54
C ASP A 96 1.69 -0.35 -6.02
N VAL A 97 0.77 -0.78 -6.89
CA VAL A 97 -0.18 -1.86 -6.57
C VAL A 97 -0.07 -2.94 -7.62
N VAL A 98 0.24 -4.17 -7.19
CA VAL A 98 0.28 -5.35 -8.07
C VAL A 98 -0.62 -6.43 -7.50
N VAL A 99 -1.57 -6.91 -8.30
CA VAL A 99 -2.41 -8.04 -7.94
C VAL A 99 -1.76 -9.33 -8.42
N VAL A 100 -1.33 -10.17 -7.48
CA VAL A 100 -0.84 -11.52 -7.74
C VAL A 100 -2.03 -12.48 -7.76
N PRO A 101 -2.41 -13.04 -8.92
CA PRO A 101 -3.53 -13.95 -8.98
C PRO A 101 -3.24 -15.28 -8.27
N GLY A 102 -4.31 -15.99 -7.90
CA GLY A 102 -4.23 -17.22 -7.12
C GLY A 102 -3.73 -18.45 -7.89
N ASP A 103 -3.63 -18.37 -9.22
CA ASP A 103 -3.13 -19.43 -10.09
C ASP A 103 -1.60 -19.39 -10.29
N PHE A 104 -0.93 -18.38 -9.73
CA PHE A 104 0.54 -18.29 -9.75
C PHE A 104 1.15 -19.43 -8.92
N VAL A 105 2.11 -20.14 -9.52
CA VAL A 105 2.85 -21.21 -8.84
C VAL A 105 3.56 -20.63 -7.63
N ARG A 106 3.30 -21.22 -6.45
CA ARG A 106 3.92 -20.80 -5.20
C ARG A 106 5.24 -21.53 -4.99
N PRO A 107 6.26 -20.89 -4.41
CA PRO A 107 6.24 -19.52 -3.89
C PRO A 107 6.46 -18.45 -4.97
N VAL A 108 5.86 -17.27 -4.78
CA VAL A 108 6.04 -16.13 -5.68
C VAL A 108 7.19 -15.27 -5.17
N ASP A 109 8.15 -14.99 -6.04
CA ASP A 109 9.30 -14.16 -5.72
C ASP A 109 9.07 -12.75 -6.27
N CYS A 110 9.32 -11.75 -5.42
CA CYS A 110 9.17 -10.33 -5.72
C CYS A 110 10.52 -9.65 -5.52
N SER A 111 10.82 -8.66 -6.35
CA SER A 111 12.04 -7.88 -6.27
C SER A 111 11.74 -6.41 -6.45
N ASN A 112 12.49 -5.55 -5.78
CA ASN A 112 12.31 -4.11 -5.93
C ASN A 112 13.61 -3.45 -6.29
N LEU A 113 13.61 -2.70 -7.40
CA LEU A 113 14.76 -1.91 -7.83
C LEU A 113 14.61 -0.51 -7.27
N LEU A 114 15.55 -0.09 -6.43
CA LEU A 114 15.52 1.22 -5.82
C LEU A 114 16.72 2.07 -6.30
N PRO A 115 16.48 3.24 -6.89
CA PRO A 115 17.53 4.17 -7.30
C PRO A 115 18.09 4.99 -6.13
N ARG A 116 17.51 4.96 -4.92
CA ARG A 116 18.08 5.35 -3.60
C ARG A 116 16.96 5.56 -2.58
N GLU A 117 17.07 4.88 -1.43
CA GLU A 117 16.35 5.13 -0.16
C GLU A 117 14.98 4.45 0.06
N SER A 118 14.47 4.53 1.31
CA SER A 118 13.61 3.55 2.00
C SER A 118 12.26 3.23 1.34
N PHE A 119 11.72 2.03 1.63
CA PHE A 119 10.41 1.56 1.16
C PHE A 119 9.57 0.92 2.29
N CYS A 120 8.26 0.81 2.05
CA CYS A 120 7.32 0.02 2.85
C CYS A 120 6.51 -0.92 1.93
N PHE A 121 6.65 -2.24 2.07
CA PHE A 121 5.75 -3.23 1.47
C PHE A 121 4.68 -3.62 2.45
N ARG A 122 3.45 -3.63 1.95
CA ARG A 122 2.28 -4.16 2.62
C ARG A 122 1.68 -5.26 1.73
N PHE A 123 1.45 -6.42 2.33
CA PHE A 123 0.88 -7.58 1.67
C PHE A 123 -0.53 -7.77 2.18
N ASP A 124 -1.52 -7.58 1.33
CA ASP A 124 -2.90 -7.79 1.68
C ASP A 124 -3.46 -8.98 0.90
N LYS A 125 -4.42 -9.69 1.48
CA LYS A 125 -5.12 -10.79 0.85
C LYS A 125 -6.59 -10.43 0.74
N GLU A 126 -7.16 -10.65 -0.43
CA GLU A 126 -8.61 -10.58 -0.60
C GLU A 126 -9.21 -11.79 0.13
N GLU A 127 -9.95 -11.55 1.22
CA GLU A 127 -10.81 -12.59 1.77
C GLU A 127 -12.03 -12.72 0.88
N CYS A 128 -12.20 -13.89 0.26
CA CYS A 128 -13.41 -14.22 -0.49
C CYS A 128 -14.57 -14.41 0.51
N GLY A 129 -15.09 -13.29 1.03
CA GLY A 129 -15.98 -13.26 2.19
C GLY A 129 -16.95 -12.08 2.20
N ALA A 130 -17.21 -11.43 1.07
CA ALA A 130 -18.29 -10.43 0.96
C ALA A 130 -18.82 -10.29 -0.48
N SER A 131 -19.32 -11.38 -1.07
CA SER A 131 -20.41 -11.20 -2.05
C SER A 131 -21.66 -10.73 -1.29
N PHE A 132 -21.72 -9.44 -0.95
CA PHE A 132 -22.97 -8.81 -0.55
C PHE A 132 -23.88 -8.80 -1.78
N SER A 133 -24.75 -9.79 -1.83
CA SER A 133 -25.86 -9.86 -2.77
C SER A 133 -26.79 -8.68 -2.49
N ARG A 134 -26.55 -7.52 -3.09
CA ARG A 134 -27.58 -6.48 -3.15
C ARG A 134 -28.56 -6.91 -4.24
N GLY A 135 -29.48 -7.79 -3.85
CA GLY A 135 -30.68 -8.06 -4.61
C GLY A 135 -31.33 -6.72 -4.94
N GLN A 136 -31.46 -6.44 -6.24
CA GLN A 136 -32.29 -5.34 -6.70
C GLN A 136 -33.75 -5.72 -6.40
N HIS A 137 -34.21 -5.39 -5.20
CA HIS A 137 -35.63 -5.26 -4.95
C HIS A 137 -36.04 -3.87 -5.43
N GLN A 138 -36.35 -3.77 -6.73
CA GLN A 138 -36.92 -2.58 -7.32
C GLN A 138 -38.43 -2.62 -7.07
N THR A 139 -38.87 -1.92 -6.02
CA THR A 139 -40.28 -1.53 -5.85
C THR A 139 -40.51 -0.18 -6.53
N ASN A 140 -41.34 -0.17 -7.57
CA ASN A 140 -42.26 0.89 -8.05
C ASN A 140 -42.62 0.52 -9.50
N LYS A 141 -43.88 0.41 -9.92
CA LYS A 141 -45.09 1.15 -9.54
C LYS A 141 -46.32 0.32 -9.92
#